data_AF-A0A1Q9D2E7-F1
#
_entry.id   AF-A0A1Q9D2E7-F1
#
_cell.length_a   1.000
_cell.length_b   1.000
_cell.length_c   1.000
_cell.angle_alpha   90.00
_cell.angle_beta   90.00
_cell.angle_gamma   90.00
#
_symmetry.space_group_name_H-M   'P 1'
#
loop_
_entity.id
_entity.type
_entity.pdbx_description
1 polymer ?
#
loop_
_entity_poly.entity_id
_entity_poly.type
_entity_poly.pdbx_seq_one_letter_code
_entity_poly.pdbx_strand_id
1 'polypeptide(L)'
;MTVDIIDNSTLLARLVSCIFRKRVAEGPELGSKFLALPPGACDVLVPSRLAALEGGKPLAPWKLLEDPETLPDLPPPPGFLKKGKGKGKGQTGPGLKGGLGKSNWIASFTGQKGIEGPGRGGQKPEPSVPAGPRGGALAVGRFGVEENPVPDFAYFAPEELMRSTLKCTSMVVERGCCMIPNALPSLACAQLSGLIDGLLEEVQQKLHDAPDEAARDRVRQAELGSVHGEDYRWDVKLPLSADVRNAVEQLVSSMGSLLEDLVSREAVLAELACVVSDPGAKQQPLHADTLRIGSACAPSVTVFVPLQETRAAMGPTILCQGTHNLESHLSLFKCEQVFMPQDVVVKKHGGLPAVSAAGTAIVMNSNLLHCGGANLPDAMGGGRRRLFYVTFQTPGNTPDRSSFSLREDLLEEHHLCEFDSGPSLELPPDPVRKALLLGALRGDTEAMLDLGIHLQSLDDPGAVEYFRKAALKKSVKAFAHMADIFEGGLLGIPRNPEEAKKLRNFGAAMEESMQMAEEGAQSPCPDSADVRA
;
A
#
# COMPACT_ATOMS: atom_id res chain seq x y z
N MET A 1 -5.46 26.53 41.86
CA MET A 1 -4.49 25.67 41.20
C MET A 1 -4.60 25.93 39.71
N THR A 2 -3.74 26.80 39.18
CA THR A 2 -3.60 27.06 37.75
C THR A 2 -2.75 25.92 37.19
N VAL A 3 -3.31 25.15 36.26
CA VAL A 3 -2.61 24.12 35.51
C VAL A 3 -1.97 24.83 34.32
N ASP A 4 -0.65 24.92 34.31
CA ASP A 4 0.10 25.44 33.17
C ASP A 4 -0.05 24.47 31.99
N ILE A 5 -0.69 24.94 30.92
CA ILE A 5 -0.76 24.25 29.63
C ILE A 5 0.64 24.35 29.01
N ILE A 6 1.35 23.23 28.94
CA ILE A 6 2.64 23.14 28.24
C ILE A 6 2.33 23.11 26.74
N ASP A 7 2.81 24.12 26.01
CA ASP A 7 2.75 24.21 24.56
C ASP A 7 3.52 23.05 23.88
N ASN A 8 2.90 22.40 22.89
CA ASN A 8 3.44 21.30 22.10
C ASN A 8 4.77 21.68 21.40
N SER A 9 5.00 22.96 21.10
CA SER A 9 6.27 23.46 20.58
C SER A 9 7.44 23.19 21.55
N THR A 10 7.19 23.27 22.85
CA THR A 10 8.17 23.06 23.92
C THR A 10 8.48 21.57 24.11
N LEU A 11 7.50 20.70 23.83
CA LEU A 11 7.67 19.25 23.90
C LEU A 11 8.53 18.74 22.73
N LEU A 12 8.27 19.25 21.51
CA LEU A 12 9.05 18.92 20.30
C LEU A 12 10.51 19.38 20.44
N ALA A 13 10.73 20.58 20.97
CA ALA A 13 12.08 21.10 21.24
C ALA A 13 12.85 20.22 22.26
N ARG A 14 12.16 19.66 23.26
CA ARG A 14 12.75 18.75 24.24
C ARG A 14 13.09 17.39 23.63
N LEU A 15 12.25 16.85 22.76
CA LEU A 15 12.49 15.58 22.07
C LEU A 15 13.69 15.68 21.12
N VAL A 16 13.74 16.74 20.31
CA VAL A 16 14.87 17.05 19.43
C VAL A 16 16.15 17.24 20.24
N SER A 17 16.09 17.96 21.36
CA SER A 17 17.25 18.12 22.27
C SER A 17 17.73 16.79 22.85
N CYS A 18 16.82 15.87 23.19
CA CYS A 18 17.17 14.57 23.77
C CYS A 18 17.85 13.63 22.75
N ILE A 19 17.28 13.55 21.54
CA ILE A 19 17.86 12.79 20.41
C ILE A 19 19.24 13.38 20.04
N PHE A 20 19.35 14.70 20.03
CA PHE A 20 20.60 15.40 19.73
C PHE A 20 21.69 15.16 20.77
N ARG A 21 21.37 15.24 22.08
CA ARG A 21 22.34 14.95 23.16
C ARG A 21 22.86 13.52 23.09
N LYS A 22 22.00 12.56 22.73
CA LYS A 22 22.39 11.16 22.56
C LYS A 22 23.38 10.99 21.40
N ARG A 23 23.14 11.64 20.24
CA ARG A 23 24.06 11.59 19.09
C ARG A 23 25.36 12.37 19.28
N VAL A 24 25.35 13.49 20.02
CA VAL A 24 26.60 14.23 20.35
C VAL A 24 27.50 13.42 21.28
N ALA A 25 26.93 12.57 22.14
CA ALA A 25 27.70 11.64 22.96
C ALA A 25 28.39 10.53 22.13
N GLU A 26 27.95 10.31 20.89
CA GLU A 26 28.47 9.27 19.98
C GLU A 26 29.59 9.78 19.05
N GLY A 27 29.94 11.09 19.06
CA GLY A 27 31.07 11.60 18.27
C GLY A 27 31.40 13.10 18.46
N PRO A 28 32.63 13.48 18.86
CA PRO A 28 32.97 14.86 19.22
C PRO A 28 33.13 15.84 18.03
N GLU A 29 33.21 15.37 16.78
CA GLU A 29 33.44 16.26 15.63
C GLU A 29 32.20 17.07 15.20
N LEU A 30 30.98 16.60 15.46
CA LEU A 30 29.75 17.29 15.06
C LEU A 30 29.37 18.48 15.97
N GLY A 31 29.76 18.43 17.25
CA GLY A 31 29.35 19.43 18.25
C GLY A 31 29.95 20.82 18.04
N SER A 32 31.11 20.91 17.38
CA SER A 32 31.86 22.16 17.23
C SER A 32 31.29 23.13 16.19
N LYS A 33 30.56 22.63 15.18
CA LYS A 33 29.96 23.47 14.12
C LYS A 33 28.61 24.08 14.50
N PHE A 34 27.91 23.51 15.48
CA PHE A 34 26.58 23.96 15.89
C PHE A 34 26.58 24.99 17.03
N LEU A 35 27.66 25.10 17.80
CA LEU A 35 27.81 26.09 18.88
C LEU A 35 27.95 27.56 18.41
N ALA A 36 27.96 27.80 17.09
CA ALA A 36 28.10 29.13 16.50
C ALA A 36 26.77 29.80 16.10
N LEU A 37 25.61 29.16 16.31
CA LEU A 37 24.32 29.75 15.97
C LEU A 37 23.79 30.65 17.10
N PRO A 38 23.25 31.85 16.78
CA PRO A 38 22.68 32.74 17.77
C PRO A 38 21.41 32.14 18.39
N PRO A 39 21.06 32.49 19.65
CA PRO A 39 19.83 32.06 20.29
C PRO A 39 18.61 32.51 19.46
N GLY A 40 17.79 31.56 19.01
CA GLY A 40 16.60 31.81 18.17
C GLY A 40 16.61 31.18 16.77
N ALA A 41 17.72 30.54 16.36
CA ALA A 41 17.79 29.85 15.05
C ALA A 41 17.11 28.46 15.00
N CYS A 42 16.68 27.92 16.15
CA CYS A 42 16.12 26.57 16.26
C CYS A 42 14.62 26.47 15.95
N ASP A 43 13.90 27.59 15.85
CA ASP A 43 12.44 27.59 15.75
C ASP A 43 11.90 27.30 14.33
N VAL A 44 12.78 27.14 13.33
CA VAL A 44 12.38 26.87 11.93
C VAL A 44 13.33 25.88 11.25
N LEU A 45 13.40 24.65 11.76
CA LEU A 45 14.08 23.55 11.06
C LEU A 45 13.11 22.39 10.79
N VAL A 46 12.50 22.45 9.61
CA VAL A 46 11.82 21.31 8.98
C VAL A 46 12.87 20.23 8.70
N PRO A 47 12.57 18.92 8.89
CA PRO A 47 13.51 17.81 8.66
C PRO A 47 14.25 17.85 7.30
N SER A 48 13.64 18.44 6.28
CA SER A 48 14.22 18.61 4.94
C SER A 48 15.47 19.51 4.89
N ARG A 49 15.67 20.44 5.84
CA ARG A 49 16.87 21.29 5.91
C ARG A 49 18.06 20.63 6.61
N LEU A 50 17.83 19.65 7.46
CA LEU A 50 18.91 18.91 8.15
C LEU A 50 19.69 18.02 7.17
N ALA A 51 19.03 17.42 6.18
CA ALA A 51 19.67 16.61 5.14
C ALA A 51 20.62 17.41 4.22
N ALA A 52 20.35 18.71 4.03
CA ALA A 52 21.18 19.58 3.19
C ALA A 52 22.53 19.96 3.84
N LEU A 53 22.63 19.88 5.17
CA LEU A 53 23.85 20.24 5.92
C LEU A 53 24.88 19.09 5.97
N GLU A 54 24.50 17.86 5.66
CA GLU A 54 25.36 16.67 5.76
C GLU A 54 26.26 16.43 4.53
N GLY A 55 26.20 17.28 3.50
CA GLY A 55 27.12 17.21 2.34
C GLY A 55 27.03 15.93 1.50
N GLY A 56 26.11 15.02 1.81
CA GLY A 56 25.80 13.85 1.00
C GLY A 56 25.06 14.30 -0.26
N LYS A 57 25.50 13.87 -1.44
CA LYS A 57 24.67 13.97 -2.65
C LYS A 57 23.39 13.17 -2.38
N PRO A 58 22.19 13.75 -2.43
CA PRO A 58 20.98 12.97 -2.36
C PRO A 58 21.00 11.96 -3.51
N LEU A 59 20.93 10.67 -3.18
CA LEU A 59 20.64 9.63 -4.16
C LEU A 59 19.24 9.93 -4.69
N ALA A 60 19.16 10.48 -5.91
CA ALA A 60 17.88 10.82 -6.52
C ALA A 60 17.03 9.55 -6.71
N PRO A 61 15.89 9.39 -6.02
CA PRO A 61 15.02 8.22 -6.16
C PRO A 61 14.26 8.18 -7.50
N TRP A 62 14.46 9.17 -8.39
CA TRP A 62 13.61 9.48 -9.54
C TRP A 62 14.00 8.81 -10.86
N LYS A 63 14.98 7.89 -10.86
CA LYS A 63 15.46 7.22 -12.08
C LYS A 63 14.42 6.32 -12.79
N LEU A 64 13.23 6.13 -12.23
CA LEU A 64 12.16 5.33 -12.83
C LEU A 64 11.48 5.98 -14.05
N LEU A 65 11.64 7.29 -14.27
CA LEU A 65 11.24 7.93 -15.54
C LEU A 65 12.31 7.79 -16.65
N GLU A 66 13.49 7.23 -16.32
CA GLU A 66 14.57 7.00 -17.29
C GLU A 66 14.49 5.62 -17.95
N ASP A 67 13.50 4.78 -17.61
CA ASP A 67 13.26 3.52 -18.31
C ASP A 67 12.24 3.72 -19.46
N PRO A 68 12.71 3.93 -20.71
CA PRO A 68 11.82 4.14 -21.84
C PRO A 68 10.87 2.96 -22.12
N GLU A 69 11.09 1.79 -21.50
CA GLU A 69 10.21 0.62 -21.66
C GLU A 69 8.96 0.65 -20.76
N THR A 70 8.86 1.60 -19.81
CA THR A 70 7.69 1.76 -18.93
C THR A 70 6.74 2.89 -19.32
N LEU A 71 7.16 3.74 -20.26
CA LEU A 71 6.30 4.72 -20.93
C LEU A 71 5.63 4.05 -22.14
N PRO A 72 4.35 4.33 -22.45
CA PRO A 72 3.75 3.82 -23.68
C PRO A 72 4.61 4.24 -24.87
N ASP A 73 4.94 3.31 -25.77
CA ASP A 73 5.69 3.55 -27.01
C ASP A 73 5.15 4.78 -27.73
N LEU A 74 5.78 5.93 -27.51
CA LEU A 74 5.57 7.10 -28.34
C LEU A 74 6.39 6.88 -29.61
N PRO A 75 5.80 7.02 -30.81
CA PRO A 75 6.59 6.95 -32.03
C PRO A 75 7.69 8.01 -31.96
N PRO A 76 8.91 7.71 -32.42
CA PRO A 76 9.98 8.70 -32.45
C PRO A 76 9.50 9.92 -33.25
N PRO A 77 9.92 11.14 -32.88
CA PRO A 77 9.49 12.35 -33.56
C PRO A 77 9.76 12.25 -35.07
N PRO A 78 8.84 12.72 -35.92
CA PRO A 78 9.00 12.67 -37.36
C PRO A 78 10.21 13.52 -37.76
N GLY A 79 11.33 12.88 -38.08
CA GLY A 79 12.55 13.57 -38.50
C GLY A 79 13.87 12.83 -38.27
N PHE A 80 13.91 11.78 -37.44
CA PHE A 80 15.14 11.02 -37.16
C PHE A 80 15.34 9.83 -38.12
N LEU A 81 15.56 10.10 -39.40
CA LEU A 81 16.06 9.10 -40.34
C LEU A 81 17.58 8.96 -40.21
N LYS A 82 18.05 7.98 -39.42
CA LYS A 82 19.40 7.44 -39.58
C LYS A 82 19.50 6.82 -40.97
N LYS A 83 20.35 7.40 -41.84
CA LYS A 83 20.72 6.84 -43.15
C LYS A 83 21.33 5.44 -42.98
N GLY A 84 20.51 4.40 -43.06
CA GLY A 84 20.94 3.01 -43.20
C GLY A 84 21.33 2.73 -44.65
N LYS A 85 22.60 2.38 -44.88
CA LYS A 85 23.11 1.93 -46.18
C LYS A 85 22.37 0.66 -46.62
N GLY A 86 21.74 0.73 -47.78
CA GLY A 86 21.07 -0.40 -48.41
C GLY A 86 22.04 -1.49 -48.89
N LYS A 87 21.56 -2.73 -48.85
CA LYS A 87 21.93 -3.79 -49.79
C LYS A 87 20.64 -4.47 -50.24
N GLY A 88 20.29 -4.25 -51.51
CA GLY A 88 19.18 -4.93 -52.17
C GLY A 88 19.63 -6.22 -52.86
N LYS A 89 18.71 -7.19 -52.89
CA LYS A 89 18.43 -8.21 -53.93
C LYS A 89 16.95 -8.59 -53.69
N GLY A 90 15.99 -8.27 -54.59
CA GLY A 90 15.60 -9.04 -55.79
C GLY A 90 15.04 -10.43 -55.42
N GLN A 91 13.92 -10.96 -55.93
CA GLN A 91 12.89 -10.59 -56.90
C GLN A 91 11.81 -11.73 -56.87
N THR A 92 10.58 -11.48 -57.38
CA THR A 92 9.52 -12.44 -57.84
C THR A 92 8.84 -13.32 -56.77
N GLY A 93 7.54 -13.63 -56.71
CA GLY A 93 6.31 -13.46 -57.52
C GLY A 93 5.12 -14.08 -56.73
N PRO A 94 3.86 -14.09 -57.24
CA PRO A 94 2.65 -14.25 -56.42
C PRO A 94 2.14 -15.71 -56.30
N GLY A 95 1.49 -16.04 -55.18
CA GLY A 95 0.90 -17.37 -54.96
C GLY A 95 -0.26 -17.37 -53.95
N LEU A 96 -1.47 -17.55 -54.48
CA LEU A 96 -2.70 -17.96 -53.78
C LEU A 96 -2.64 -19.45 -53.36
N LYS A 97 -3.47 -19.79 -52.35
CA LYS A 97 -3.81 -21.10 -51.71
C LYS A 97 -3.26 -21.15 -50.28
N GLY A 98 -4.02 -21.43 -49.21
CA GLY A 98 -5.19 -22.28 -49.05
C GLY A 98 -4.83 -23.40 -48.06
N GLY A 99 -5.50 -23.48 -46.91
CA GLY A 99 -5.35 -24.55 -45.90
C GLY A 99 -5.70 -24.06 -44.49
N LEU A 100 -6.92 -24.24 -43.96
CA LEU A 100 -7.52 -25.44 -43.35
C LEU A 100 -6.73 -26.03 -42.16
N GLY A 101 -7.36 -25.94 -40.99
CA GLY A 101 -7.10 -26.66 -39.74
C GLY A 101 -7.83 -25.92 -38.61
N LYS A 102 -9.14 -26.08 -38.39
CA LYS A 102 -9.82 -27.20 -37.67
C LYS A 102 -9.01 -27.65 -36.45
N SER A 103 -9.50 -27.74 -35.22
CA SER A 103 -10.85 -27.63 -34.65
C SER A 103 -10.77 -28.11 -33.17
N ASN A 104 -11.59 -27.53 -32.29
CA ASN A 104 -12.49 -28.25 -31.34
C ASN A 104 -11.87 -29.10 -30.20
N TRP A 105 -12.38 -29.21 -28.97
CA TRP A 105 -13.71 -28.92 -28.39
C TRP A 105 -13.69 -28.93 -26.85
N ILE A 106 -14.75 -28.32 -26.31
CA ILE A 106 -15.35 -28.47 -24.97
C ILE A 106 -15.96 -29.88 -24.80
N ALA A 107 -15.94 -30.45 -23.59
CA ALA A 107 -17.09 -31.22 -23.08
C ALA A 107 -17.03 -31.46 -21.56
N SER A 108 -18.11 -31.04 -20.92
CA SER A 108 -18.64 -31.37 -19.61
C SER A 108 -19.00 -32.85 -19.44
N PHE A 109 -19.12 -33.29 -18.18
CA PHE A 109 -19.80 -34.55 -17.83
C PHE A 109 -20.75 -34.32 -16.64
N THR A 110 -22.03 -34.57 -16.89
CA THR A 110 -23.07 -34.83 -15.90
C THR A 110 -23.28 -36.34 -15.78
N GLY A 111 -23.68 -36.81 -14.60
CA GLY A 111 -24.08 -38.21 -14.40
C GLY A 111 -24.68 -38.45 -13.01
N GLN A 112 -26.00 -38.55 -12.95
CA GLN A 112 -26.80 -38.96 -11.79
C GLN A 112 -27.33 -40.40 -11.95
N LYS A 113 -27.45 -41.11 -10.81
CA LYS A 113 -28.29 -42.28 -10.42
C LYS A 113 -27.40 -43.30 -9.71
N GLY A 114 -27.61 -43.77 -8.48
CA GLY A 114 -28.81 -43.92 -7.63
C GLY A 114 -29.05 -45.42 -7.43
N ILE A 115 -28.92 -45.94 -6.20
CA ILE A 115 -29.52 -47.20 -5.65
C ILE A 115 -29.33 -47.19 -4.11
N GLU A 116 -30.40 -47.48 -3.38
CA GLU A 116 -30.48 -47.65 -1.92
C GLU A 116 -30.11 -49.09 -1.48
N GLY A 117 -29.77 -49.27 -0.20
CA GLY A 117 -29.87 -50.57 0.50
C GLY A 117 -28.91 -50.76 1.70
N PRO A 118 -29.41 -51.03 2.93
CA PRO A 118 -28.62 -50.92 4.16
C PRO A 118 -27.99 -52.24 4.64
N GLY A 119 -26.84 -52.16 5.32
CA GLY A 119 -26.14 -53.32 5.88
C GLY A 119 -25.36 -52.99 7.15
N ARG A 120 -25.69 -53.71 8.22
CA ARG A 120 -25.15 -53.64 9.59
C ARG A 120 -23.68 -54.06 9.70
N GLY A 121 -22.99 -53.48 10.69
CA GLY A 121 -22.21 -54.21 11.69
C GLY A 121 -20.80 -54.68 11.32
N GLY A 122 -19.81 -54.15 12.03
CA GLY A 122 -18.47 -54.74 12.07
C GLY A 122 -17.42 -53.84 12.68
N GLN A 123 -17.27 -53.88 14.01
CA GLN A 123 -16.04 -53.46 14.68
C GLN A 123 -14.88 -54.32 14.15
N LYS A 124 -13.78 -53.68 13.75
CA LYS A 124 -12.48 -54.35 13.56
C LYS A 124 -11.39 -53.56 14.30
N PRO A 125 -10.44 -54.26 14.93
CA PRO A 125 -9.53 -53.68 15.91
C PRO A 125 -8.32 -53.00 15.24
N GLU A 126 -7.74 -52.07 15.98
CA GLU A 126 -6.47 -51.40 15.69
C GLU A 126 -5.32 -52.42 15.53
N PRO A 127 -4.40 -52.21 14.57
CA PRO A 127 -3.16 -52.97 14.52
C PRO A 127 -2.14 -52.37 15.51
N SER A 128 -1.65 -53.24 16.40
CA SER A 128 -0.51 -52.98 17.27
C SER A 128 0.78 -52.74 16.47
N VAL A 129 1.46 -51.64 16.78
CA VAL A 129 2.77 -51.28 16.23
C VAL A 129 3.87 -52.10 16.94
N PRO A 130 4.77 -52.79 16.23
CA PRO A 130 5.90 -53.46 16.86
C PRO A 130 7.02 -52.45 17.20
N ALA A 131 7.56 -52.57 18.41
CA ALA A 131 8.72 -51.82 18.87
C ALA A 131 9.97 -52.18 18.03
N GLY A 132 10.49 -51.21 17.29
CA GLY A 132 11.76 -51.27 16.58
C GLY A 132 12.96 -50.91 17.47
N PRO A 133 14.19 -51.33 17.10
CA PRO A 133 15.34 -51.31 17.98
C PRO A 133 16.00 -49.92 18.08
N ARG A 134 16.56 -49.65 19.26
CA ARG A 134 17.37 -48.45 19.57
C ARG A 134 18.62 -48.41 18.68
N GLY A 135 18.60 -47.55 17.66
CA GLY A 135 19.77 -47.18 16.87
C GLY A 135 20.52 -46.02 17.50
N GLY A 136 21.83 -46.19 17.72
CA GLY A 136 22.70 -45.20 18.33
C GLY A 136 22.86 -43.94 17.49
N ALA A 137 22.82 -42.79 18.17
CA ALA A 137 23.07 -41.48 17.57
C ALA A 137 24.56 -41.34 17.25
N LEU A 138 24.88 -41.25 15.96
CA LEU A 138 26.14 -40.70 15.46
C LEU A 138 26.13 -39.18 15.68
N ALA A 139 27.11 -38.69 16.43
CA ALA A 139 27.34 -37.27 16.65
C ALA A 139 27.76 -36.60 15.34
N VAL A 140 26.83 -35.88 14.71
CA VAL A 140 27.13 -34.94 13.63
C VAL A 140 27.51 -33.61 14.30
N GLY A 141 28.74 -33.16 14.07
CA GLY A 141 29.27 -31.92 14.63
C GLY A 141 28.38 -30.72 14.25
N ARG A 142 27.82 -30.07 15.27
CA ARG A 142 27.16 -28.77 15.12
C ARG A 142 28.23 -27.73 14.77
N PHE A 143 28.23 -27.26 13.53
CA PHE A 143 28.80 -25.95 13.21
C PHE A 143 27.97 -24.90 13.95
N GLY A 144 28.55 -24.34 15.02
CA GLY A 144 27.94 -23.26 15.80
C GLY A 144 27.95 -21.98 14.98
N VAL A 145 26.89 -21.76 14.21
CA VAL A 145 26.50 -20.40 13.85
C VAL A 145 25.83 -19.85 15.11
N GLU A 146 26.39 -18.79 15.72
CA GLU A 146 25.68 -18.04 16.76
C GLU A 146 24.37 -17.55 16.17
N GLU A 147 23.27 -18.25 16.49
CA GLU A 147 21.93 -17.79 16.18
C GLU A 147 21.68 -16.56 17.05
N ASN A 148 21.91 -15.37 16.48
CA ASN A 148 21.43 -14.14 17.09
C ASN A 148 19.94 -14.32 17.37
N PRO A 149 19.48 -14.03 18.61
CA PRO A 149 18.08 -14.21 18.96
C PRO A 149 17.24 -13.40 17.96
N VAL A 150 16.34 -14.09 17.28
CA VAL A 150 15.41 -13.46 16.35
C VAL A 150 14.58 -12.46 17.17
N PRO A 151 14.60 -11.17 16.84
CA PRO A 151 13.92 -10.16 17.63
C PRO A 151 12.42 -10.46 17.64
N ASP A 152 11.82 -10.51 18.83
CA ASP A 152 10.38 -10.66 19.00
C ASP A 152 9.65 -9.35 18.72
N PHE A 153 8.33 -9.41 18.52
CA PHE A 153 7.50 -8.21 18.41
C PHE A 153 7.54 -7.39 19.71
N ALA A 154 7.50 -6.07 19.55
CA ALA A 154 7.30 -5.18 20.69
C ALA A 154 5.82 -5.23 21.09
N TYR A 155 5.56 -5.74 22.30
CA TYR A 155 4.22 -5.81 22.88
C TYR A 155 4.03 -4.69 23.91
N PHE A 156 2.90 -4.01 23.83
CA PHE A 156 2.49 -2.99 24.79
C PHE A 156 1.07 -3.29 25.26
N ALA A 157 0.91 -3.61 26.55
CA ALA A 157 -0.42 -3.68 27.12
C ALA A 157 -1.09 -2.29 27.02
N PRO A 158 -2.42 -2.19 26.83
CA PRO A 158 -3.12 -0.89 26.77
C PRO A 158 -2.78 0.04 27.94
N GLU A 159 -2.58 -0.50 29.14
CA GLU A 159 -2.22 0.28 30.33
C GLU A 159 -0.75 0.74 30.32
N GLU A 160 0.14 0.01 29.66
CA GLU A 160 1.51 0.49 29.41
C GLU A 160 1.50 1.62 28.38
N LEU A 161 0.70 1.48 27.32
CA LEU A 161 0.55 2.51 26.31
C LEU A 161 0.09 3.83 26.92
N MET A 162 -0.96 3.81 27.77
CA MET A 162 -1.44 4.99 28.47
C MET A 162 -0.41 5.63 29.42
N ARG A 163 0.55 4.84 29.94
CA ARG A 163 1.61 5.34 30.82
C ARG A 163 2.84 5.83 30.07
N SER A 164 3.05 5.37 28.84
CA SER A 164 4.28 5.61 28.09
C SER A 164 4.05 5.63 26.58
N THR A 165 3.10 6.46 26.13
CA THR A 165 2.80 6.65 24.70
C THR A 165 4.07 6.93 23.90
N LEU A 166 4.93 7.84 24.40
CA LEU A 166 6.18 8.20 23.72
C LEU A 166 7.13 7.01 23.48
N LYS A 167 7.18 6.04 24.41
CA LYS A 167 7.97 4.82 24.24
C LYS A 167 7.40 3.95 23.12
N CYS A 168 6.08 3.81 23.07
CA CYS A 168 5.39 3.05 22.04
C CYS A 168 5.55 3.71 20.67
N THR A 169 5.34 5.03 20.59
CA THR A 169 5.56 5.86 19.40
C THR A 169 6.99 5.70 18.88
N SER A 170 7.99 5.84 19.76
CA SER A 170 9.41 5.66 19.39
C SER A 170 9.68 4.28 18.79
N MET A 171 9.01 3.25 19.32
CA MET A 171 9.17 1.87 18.84
C MET A 171 8.51 1.64 17.48
N VAL A 172 7.34 2.24 17.22
CA VAL A 172 6.73 2.23 15.88
C VAL A 172 7.59 3.02 14.89
N VAL A 173 8.17 4.15 15.30
CA VAL A 173 9.09 4.92 14.45
C VAL A 173 10.38 4.14 14.15
N GLU A 174 10.95 3.43 15.13
CA GLU A 174 12.20 2.69 14.94
C GLU A 174 11.98 1.38 14.15
N ARG A 175 10.94 0.63 14.50
CA ARG A 175 10.71 -0.72 13.97
C ARG A 175 9.63 -0.78 12.91
N GLY A 176 8.86 0.28 12.71
CA GLY A 176 7.74 0.36 11.78
C GLY A 176 6.48 -0.39 12.22
N CYS A 177 6.49 -1.11 13.35
CA CYS A 177 5.29 -1.73 13.90
C CYS A 177 5.40 -2.07 15.39
N CYS A 178 4.25 -2.24 16.05
CA CYS A 178 4.12 -2.85 17.38
C CYS A 178 2.80 -3.62 17.51
N MET A 179 2.65 -4.40 18.59
CA MET A 179 1.44 -5.15 18.90
C MET A 179 0.83 -4.71 20.24
N ILE A 180 -0.50 -4.56 20.27
CA ILE A 180 -1.28 -4.16 21.44
C ILE A 180 -2.34 -5.25 21.68
N PRO A 181 -2.12 -6.18 22.63
CA PRO A 181 -3.08 -7.24 22.92
C PRO A 181 -4.36 -6.67 23.52
N ASN A 182 -5.49 -7.32 23.24
CA ASN A 182 -6.82 -6.95 23.74
C ASN A 182 -7.24 -5.50 23.43
N ALA A 183 -6.72 -4.93 22.33
CA ALA A 183 -7.08 -3.59 21.87
C ALA A 183 -8.56 -3.51 21.43
N LEU A 184 -9.09 -4.60 20.85
CA LEU A 184 -10.51 -4.74 20.55
C LEU A 184 -11.09 -5.89 21.39
N PRO A 185 -12.18 -5.67 22.16
CA PRO A 185 -12.80 -6.72 22.95
C PRO A 185 -13.26 -7.92 22.11
N SER A 186 -13.19 -9.12 22.69
CA SER A 186 -13.56 -10.37 22.01
C SER A 186 -15.02 -10.39 21.54
N LEU A 187 -15.94 -9.76 22.30
CA LEU A 187 -17.34 -9.63 21.89
C LEU A 187 -17.48 -8.79 20.61
N ALA A 188 -16.78 -7.66 20.52
CA ALA A 188 -16.76 -6.82 19.33
C ALA A 188 -16.14 -7.57 18.13
N CYS A 189 -15.07 -8.36 18.37
CA CYS A 189 -14.47 -9.21 17.35
C CYS A 189 -15.46 -10.25 16.78
N ALA A 190 -16.24 -10.90 17.65
CA ALA A 190 -17.25 -11.89 17.25
C ALA A 190 -18.40 -11.25 16.46
N GLN A 191 -18.90 -10.09 16.92
CA GLN A 191 -19.94 -9.33 16.22
C GLN A 191 -19.48 -8.90 14.83
N LEU A 192 -18.29 -8.29 14.73
CA LEU A 192 -17.72 -7.90 13.45
C LEU A 192 -17.49 -9.10 12.52
N SER A 193 -17.01 -10.23 13.05
CA SER A 193 -16.80 -11.43 12.23
C SER A 193 -18.08 -11.90 11.54
N GLY A 194 -19.19 -11.96 12.28
CA GLY A 194 -20.49 -12.33 11.72
C GLY A 194 -21.00 -11.33 10.70
N LEU A 195 -20.85 -10.02 10.95
CA LEU A 195 -21.19 -8.97 10.00
C LEU A 195 -20.39 -9.11 8.70
N ILE A 196 -19.08 -9.29 8.80
CA ILE A 196 -18.17 -9.40 7.64
C ILE A 196 -18.47 -10.65 6.81
N ASP A 197 -18.77 -11.79 7.44
CA ASP A 197 -19.18 -12.98 6.70
C ASP A 197 -20.47 -12.74 5.92
N GLY A 198 -21.47 -12.11 6.53
CA GLY A 198 -22.71 -11.76 5.84
C GLY A 198 -22.50 -10.80 4.67
N LEU A 199 -21.68 -9.75 4.86
CA LEU A 199 -21.32 -8.83 3.78
C LEU A 199 -20.58 -9.54 2.64
N LEU A 200 -19.66 -10.44 2.95
CA LEU A 200 -18.93 -11.20 1.94
C LEU A 200 -19.87 -12.12 1.14
N GLU A 201 -20.79 -12.82 1.81
CA GLU A 201 -21.80 -13.65 1.15
C GLU A 201 -22.68 -12.82 0.20
N GLU A 202 -23.12 -11.64 0.64
CA GLU A 202 -23.90 -10.72 -0.20
C GLU A 202 -23.10 -10.25 -1.44
N VAL A 203 -21.82 -9.88 -1.27
CA VAL A 203 -20.96 -9.46 -2.37
C VAL A 203 -20.71 -10.60 -3.35
N GLN A 204 -20.45 -11.81 -2.85
CA GLN A 204 -20.28 -13.00 -3.69
C GLN A 204 -21.56 -13.32 -4.48
N GLN A 205 -22.73 -13.17 -3.86
CA GLN A 205 -24.01 -13.35 -4.54
C GLN A 205 -24.22 -12.27 -5.62
N LYS A 206 -23.92 -10.99 -5.34
CA LYS A 206 -23.97 -9.91 -6.34
C LYS A 206 -23.05 -10.17 -7.53
N LEU A 207 -21.84 -10.70 -7.29
CA LEU A 207 -20.88 -11.04 -8.35
C LEU A 207 -21.36 -12.23 -9.21
N HIS A 208 -22.00 -13.22 -8.57
CA HIS A 208 -22.60 -14.35 -9.25
C HIS A 208 -23.77 -13.92 -10.14
N ASP A 209 -24.65 -13.05 -9.63
CA ASP A 209 -25.87 -12.61 -10.32
C ASP A 209 -25.63 -11.48 -11.35
N ALA A 210 -24.43 -10.90 -11.37
CA ALA A 210 -24.06 -9.86 -12.32
C ALA A 210 -24.16 -10.38 -13.78
N PRO A 211 -24.87 -9.65 -14.67
CA PRO A 211 -25.19 -10.14 -16.02
C PRO A 211 -23.99 -10.16 -16.96
N ASP A 212 -22.96 -9.37 -16.67
CA ASP A 212 -21.76 -9.22 -17.50
C ASP A 212 -20.55 -8.79 -16.64
N GLU A 213 -19.36 -8.76 -17.26
CA GLU A 213 -18.12 -8.41 -16.56
C GLU A 213 -18.09 -6.94 -16.11
N ALA A 214 -18.69 -6.02 -16.88
CA ALA A 214 -18.76 -4.61 -16.50
C ALA A 214 -19.60 -4.42 -15.22
N ALA A 215 -20.67 -5.21 -15.05
CA ALA A 215 -21.45 -5.23 -13.82
C ALA A 215 -20.65 -5.83 -12.65
N ARG A 216 -19.87 -6.89 -12.87
CA ARG A 216 -18.96 -7.42 -11.84
C ARG A 216 -17.92 -6.40 -11.42
N ASP A 217 -17.32 -5.70 -12.36
CA ASP A 217 -16.31 -4.67 -12.07
C ASP A 217 -16.88 -3.53 -11.25
N ARG A 218 -18.13 -3.12 -11.52
CA ARG A 218 -18.84 -2.14 -10.68
C ARG A 218 -19.04 -2.65 -9.25
N VAL A 219 -19.43 -3.92 -9.08
CA VAL A 219 -19.57 -4.53 -7.74
C VAL A 219 -18.22 -4.61 -7.04
N ARG A 220 -17.16 -5.09 -7.72
CA ARG A 220 -15.80 -5.15 -7.18
C ARG A 220 -15.34 -3.76 -6.74
N GLN A 221 -15.43 -2.76 -7.60
CA GLN A 221 -14.98 -1.40 -7.28
C GLN A 221 -15.73 -0.79 -6.09
N ALA A 222 -17.03 -1.06 -5.97
CA ALA A 222 -17.87 -0.52 -4.92
C ALA A 222 -17.67 -1.21 -3.56
N GLU A 223 -17.50 -2.54 -3.56
CA GLU A 223 -17.59 -3.36 -2.34
C GLU A 223 -16.27 -4.04 -1.94
N LEU A 224 -15.29 -4.12 -2.86
CA LEU A 224 -14.02 -4.81 -2.65
C LEU A 224 -12.81 -3.90 -2.88
N GLY A 225 -11.83 -4.00 -1.99
CA GLY A 225 -10.49 -3.44 -2.19
C GLY A 225 -9.62 -4.33 -3.10
N SER A 226 -8.43 -3.85 -3.41
CA SER A 226 -7.47 -4.57 -4.25
C SER A 226 -6.63 -5.51 -3.39
N VAL A 227 -6.73 -6.82 -3.62
CA VAL A 227 -5.98 -7.82 -2.85
C VAL A 227 -5.23 -8.81 -3.74
N HIS A 228 -3.99 -9.13 -3.38
CA HIS A 228 -3.26 -10.20 -4.06
C HIS A 228 -3.85 -11.57 -3.73
N GLY A 229 -4.17 -12.37 -4.75
CA GLY A 229 -4.66 -13.75 -4.59
C GLY A 229 -6.19 -13.86 -4.46
N GLU A 230 -6.91 -13.16 -5.34
CA GLU A 230 -8.38 -12.98 -5.32
C GLU A 230 -9.20 -14.28 -5.27
N ASP A 231 -8.65 -15.41 -5.70
CA ASP A 231 -9.34 -16.71 -5.67
C ASP A 231 -9.70 -17.19 -4.24
N TYR A 232 -8.89 -16.79 -3.25
CA TYR A 232 -9.03 -17.22 -1.84
C TYR A 232 -8.87 -16.06 -0.86
N ARG A 233 -8.82 -14.83 -1.36
CA ARG A 233 -8.71 -13.62 -0.54
C ARG A 233 -9.66 -12.56 -1.04
N TRP A 234 -10.37 -11.97 -0.10
CA TRP A 234 -11.34 -10.91 -0.34
C TRP A 234 -10.97 -9.76 0.57
N ASP A 235 -10.88 -8.56 0.01
CA ASP A 235 -10.74 -7.35 0.82
C ASP A 235 -12.07 -6.63 0.83
N VAL A 236 -12.87 -6.83 1.86
CA VAL A 236 -14.27 -6.38 1.93
C VAL A 236 -14.30 -4.96 2.50
N LYS A 237 -14.74 -3.98 1.71
CA LYS A 237 -14.93 -2.60 2.19
C LYS A 237 -16.09 -2.55 3.15
N LEU A 238 -15.91 -1.89 4.29
CA LEU A 238 -16.94 -1.84 5.32
C LEU A 238 -17.66 -0.49 5.31
N PRO A 239 -19.01 -0.47 5.35
CA PRO A 239 -19.73 0.74 5.68
C PRO A 239 -19.46 1.11 7.14
N LEU A 240 -19.54 2.39 7.48
CA LEU A 240 -19.47 2.85 8.86
C LEU A 240 -20.82 2.66 9.59
N SER A 241 -21.29 1.40 9.61
CA SER A 241 -22.49 1.01 10.36
C SER A 241 -22.27 1.18 11.87
N ALA A 242 -23.34 1.10 12.67
CA ALA A 242 -23.24 1.22 14.12
C ALA A 242 -22.23 0.23 14.75
N ASP A 243 -22.20 -1.02 14.27
CA ASP A 243 -21.28 -2.05 14.78
C ASP A 243 -19.82 -1.76 14.38
N VAL A 244 -19.60 -1.32 13.14
CA VAL A 244 -18.26 -0.97 12.64
C VAL A 244 -17.74 0.28 13.36
N ARG A 245 -18.57 1.33 13.47
CA ARG A 245 -18.25 2.55 14.22
C ARG A 245 -17.90 2.23 15.67
N ASN A 246 -18.73 1.46 16.37
CA ASN A 246 -18.48 1.06 17.75
C ASN A 246 -17.15 0.29 17.91
N ALA A 247 -16.78 -0.55 16.93
CA ALA A 247 -15.49 -1.24 16.95
C ALA A 247 -14.31 -0.28 16.73
N VAL A 248 -14.43 0.70 15.82
CA VAL A 248 -13.41 1.73 15.60
C VAL A 248 -13.27 2.60 16.85
N GLU A 249 -14.37 3.02 17.48
CA GLU A 249 -14.36 3.80 18.72
C GLU A 249 -13.69 3.04 19.88
N GLN A 250 -13.98 1.74 20.05
CA GLN A 250 -13.29 0.91 21.05
C GLN A 250 -11.80 0.76 20.75
N LEU A 251 -11.43 0.56 19.48
CA LEU A 251 -10.04 0.47 19.06
C LEU A 251 -9.30 1.77 19.34
N VAL A 252 -9.86 2.91 18.94
CA VAL A 252 -9.29 4.25 19.17
C VAL A 252 -9.25 4.57 20.66
N SER A 253 -10.25 4.18 21.45
CA SER A 253 -10.21 4.35 22.91
C SER A 253 -9.02 3.61 23.55
N SER A 254 -8.61 2.46 23.00
CA SER A 254 -7.47 1.69 23.51
C SER A 254 -6.09 2.25 23.13
N MET A 255 -5.99 2.99 22.02
CA MET A 255 -4.69 3.40 21.46
C MET A 255 -4.65 4.81 20.84
N GLY A 256 -5.66 5.64 21.10
CA GLY A 256 -5.85 6.94 20.45
C GLY A 256 -4.65 7.87 20.63
N SER A 257 -4.03 7.85 21.82
CA SER A 257 -2.80 8.64 22.07
C SER A 257 -1.63 8.21 21.19
N LEU A 258 -1.49 6.91 20.89
CA LEU A 258 -0.46 6.43 19.96
C LEU A 258 -0.75 6.90 18.54
N LEU A 259 -2.00 6.80 18.09
CA LEU A 259 -2.40 7.23 16.76
C LEU A 259 -2.24 8.75 16.61
N GLU A 260 -2.62 9.53 17.62
CA GLU A 260 -2.42 10.97 17.66
C GLU A 260 -0.93 11.34 17.54
N ASP A 261 -0.05 10.68 18.29
CA ASP A 261 1.39 10.91 18.20
C ASP A 261 1.96 10.58 16.80
N LEU A 262 1.38 9.59 16.10
CA LEU A 262 1.88 9.13 14.81
C LEU A 262 1.32 9.89 13.60
N VAL A 263 0.03 10.25 13.62
CA VAL A 263 -0.68 10.83 12.45
C VAL A 263 -1.46 12.12 12.74
N SER A 264 -1.54 12.56 14.00
CA SER A 264 -2.37 13.66 14.54
C SER A 264 -3.83 13.31 14.81
N ARG A 265 -4.52 14.10 15.66
CA ARG A 265 -5.97 13.99 15.91
C ARG A 265 -6.83 14.33 14.69
N GLU A 266 -6.30 15.15 13.80
CA GLU A 266 -6.99 15.58 12.57
C GLU A 266 -6.86 14.54 11.45
N ALA A 267 -6.09 13.45 11.67
CA ALA A 267 -5.87 12.41 10.70
C ALA A 267 -7.18 11.91 10.08
N VAL A 268 -7.20 11.83 8.76
CA VAL A 268 -8.35 11.40 7.97
C VAL A 268 -8.35 9.88 7.90
N LEU A 269 -9.53 9.28 7.99
CA LEU A 269 -9.74 7.86 7.72
C LEU A 269 -9.47 7.59 6.23
N ALA A 270 -8.42 6.82 5.96
CA ALA A 270 -7.97 6.48 4.61
C ALA A 270 -8.53 5.12 4.15
N GLU A 271 -8.63 4.15 5.05
CA GLU A 271 -9.12 2.80 4.75
C GLU A 271 -9.99 2.26 5.88
N LEU A 272 -11.01 1.49 5.52
CA LEU A 272 -11.90 0.80 6.45
C LEU A 272 -12.43 -0.47 5.79
N ALA A 273 -11.76 -1.59 6.06
CA ALA A 273 -12.04 -2.85 5.39
C ALA A 273 -11.69 -4.08 6.24
N CYS A 274 -11.95 -5.26 5.68
CA CYS A 274 -11.48 -6.51 6.24
C CYS A 274 -10.95 -7.44 5.16
N VAL A 275 -9.70 -7.87 5.31
CA VAL A 275 -9.13 -8.94 4.48
C VAL A 275 -9.58 -10.29 5.04
N VAL A 276 -10.42 -10.99 4.29
CA VAL A 276 -10.82 -12.38 4.52
C VAL A 276 -9.93 -13.29 3.68
N SER A 277 -9.19 -14.18 4.33
CA SER A 277 -8.38 -15.20 3.67
C SER A 277 -8.94 -16.58 3.99
N ASP A 278 -9.30 -17.33 2.94
CA ASP A 278 -9.82 -18.69 3.05
C ASP A 278 -8.72 -19.75 3.00
N PRO A 279 -8.98 -20.96 3.53
CA PRO A 279 -8.04 -22.08 3.44
C PRO A 279 -7.60 -22.35 2.00
N GLY A 280 -6.28 -22.50 1.81
CA GLY A 280 -5.67 -22.65 0.49
C GLY A 280 -5.13 -21.36 -0.11
N ALA A 281 -5.38 -20.20 0.49
CA ALA A 281 -4.80 -18.94 0.04
C ALA A 281 -3.26 -18.99 0.05
N LYS A 282 -2.64 -18.69 -1.09
CA LYS A 282 -1.19 -18.61 -1.21
C LYS A 282 -0.63 -17.43 -0.40
N GLN A 283 0.66 -17.51 -0.09
CA GLN A 283 1.39 -16.38 0.47
C GLN A 283 1.44 -15.24 -0.55
N GLN A 284 1.20 -14.02 -0.10
CA GLN A 284 1.30 -12.81 -0.92
C GLN A 284 2.77 -12.46 -1.19
N PRO A 285 3.08 -11.76 -2.31
CA PRO A 285 4.38 -11.15 -2.51
C PRO A 285 4.68 -10.15 -1.38
N LEU A 286 5.96 -9.92 -1.11
CA LEU A 286 6.38 -8.98 -0.07
C LEU A 286 6.17 -7.59 -0.64
N HIS A 287 5.46 -6.71 0.07
CA HIS A 287 5.08 -5.38 -0.41
C HIS A 287 4.97 -4.41 0.74
N ALA A 288 4.80 -3.12 0.43
CA ALA A 288 4.22 -2.15 1.35
C ALA A 288 2.97 -1.55 0.72
N ASP A 289 2.07 -1.03 1.57
CA ASP A 289 0.78 -0.50 1.12
C ASP A 289 0.94 0.86 0.44
N THR A 290 1.80 1.72 1.00
CA THR A 290 1.92 3.11 0.53
C THR A 290 3.28 3.48 -0.03
N LEU A 291 4.34 2.72 0.25
CA LEU A 291 5.67 3.20 -0.13
C LEU A 291 5.84 3.14 -1.64
N ARG A 292 5.98 4.33 -2.21
CA ARG A 292 6.59 4.52 -3.53
C ARG A 292 7.94 5.18 -3.34
N ILE A 293 8.94 4.60 -3.97
CA ILE A 293 10.25 5.22 -4.10
C ILE A 293 10.05 6.60 -4.74
N GLY A 294 10.36 7.67 -4.01
CA GLY A 294 10.07 9.03 -4.44
C GLY A 294 8.64 9.53 -4.16
N SER A 295 7.90 8.94 -3.22
CA SER A 295 6.72 9.65 -2.70
C SER A 295 7.15 10.74 -1.72
N ALA A 296 6.55 11.92 -1.83
CA ALA A 296 6.65 12.95 -0.80
C ALA A 296 5.57 12.81 0.28
N CYS A 297 4.63 11.87 0.10
CA CYS A 297 3.61 11.56 1.09
C CYS A 297 4.26 11.04 2.39
N ALA A 298 3.79 11.56 3.52
CA ALA A 298 4.06 10.98 4.82
C ALA A 298 3.54 9.52 4.87
N PRO A 299 4.13 8.65 5.70
CA PRO A 299 3.54 7.33 5.93
C PRO A 299 2.19 7.47 6.62
N SER A 300 1.23 6.63 6.20
CA SER A 300 -0.01 6.42 6.93
C SER A 300 0.23 5.39 8.05
N VAL A 301 -0.72 5.27 8.97
CA VAL A 301 -0.70 4.24 10.01
C VAL A 301 -1.89 3.33 9.85
N THR A 302 -1.60 2.06 9.61
CA THR A 302 -2.57 0.98 9.49
C THR A 302 -2.62 0.20 10.79
N VAL A 303 -3.83 -0.10 11.26
CA VAL A 303 -4.07 -0.94 12.44
C VAL A 303 -4.78 -2.20 11.99
N PHE A 304 -4.06 -3.32 11.94
CA PHE A 304 -4.67 -4.63 11.68
C PHE A 304 -5.16 -5.27 12.97
N VAL A 305 -6.35 -5.85 12.96
CA VAL A 305 -6.96 -6.55 14.09
C VAL A 305 -7.50 -7.90 13.60
N PRO A 306 -6.88 -9.04 13.98
CA PRO A 306 -7.45 -10.33 13.67
C PRO A 306 -8.70 -10.53 14.53
N LEU A 307 -9.82 -10.89 13.89
CA LEU A 307 -11.10 -11.06 14.59
C LEU A 307 -11.27 -12.47 15.19
N GLN A 308 -10.28 -13.33 14.97
CA GLN A 308 -10.15 -14.66 15.56
C GLN A 308 -8.68 -14.92 15.92
N GLU A 309 -8.42 -15.92 16.76
CA GLU A 309 -7.05 -16.38 17.00
C GLU A 309 -6.38 -16.75 15.67
N THR A 310 -5.23 -16.13 15.40
CA THR A 310 -4.49 -16.35 14.16
C THR A 310 -3.31 -17.27 14.44
N ARG A 311 -3.45 -18.53 14.04
CA ARG A 311 -2.41 -19.56 14.16
C ARG A 311 -1.49 -19.55 12.94
N ALA A 312 -0.28 -20.11 13.07
CA ALA A 312 0.68 -20.21 11.97
C ALA A 312 0.07 -20.86 10.70
N ALA A 313 -0.74 -21.91 10.86
CA ALA A 313 -1.39 -22.62 9.75
C ALA A 313 -2.46 -21.78 9.02
N MET A 314 -2.99 -20.73 9.64
CA MET A 314 -3.97 -19.83 9.02
C MET A 314 -3.32 -18.72 8.18
N GLY A 315 -1.99 -18.74 8.05
CA GLY A 315 -1.23 -17.75 7.28
C GLY A 315 -1.28 -16.38 7.92
N PRO A 316 -0.69 -16.15 9.11
CA PRO A 316 -0.63 -14.82 9.75
C PRO A 316 0.03 -13.79 8.84
N THR A 317 -0.21 -12.51 9.09
CA THR A 317 0.55 -11.45 8.42
C THR A 317 2.01 -11.56 8.85
N ILE A 318 2.92 -11.53 7.88
CA ILE A 318 4.36 -11.56 8.10
C ILE A 318 4.87 -10.14 7.99
N LEU A 319 5.51 -9.64 9.04
CA LEU A 319 6.00 -8.26 9.15
C LEU A 319 7.53 -8.25 9.17
N CYS A 320 8.16 -7.41 8.37
CA CYS A 320 9.61 -7.26 8.33
C CYS A 320 10.01 -6.00 9.12
N GLN A 321 10.30 -6.14 10.42
CA GLN A 321 10.59 -4.99 11.29
C GLN A 321 11.77 -4.15 10.75
N GLY A 322 11.66 -2.83 10.86
CA GLY A 322 12.69 -1.89 10.44
C GLY A 322 12.81 -1.70 8.92
N THR A 323 11.86 -2.20 8.12
CA THR A 323 11.93 -2.12 6.64
C THR A 323 11.11 -1.01 6.03
N HIS A 324 10.53 -0.11 6.83
CA HIS A 324 9.73 1.03 6.37
C HIS A 324 10.57 2.19 5.77
N ASN A 325 11.79 1.90 5.32
CA ASN A 325 12.77 2.85 4.80
C ASN A 325 13.15 2.57 3.35
N LEU A 326 13.61 3.61 2.64
CA LEU A 326 13.96 3.54 1.23
C LEU A 326 14.98 2.44 0.90
N GLU A 327 15.97 2.19 1.76
CA GLU A 327 17.00 1.18 1.53
C GLU A 327 16.41 -0.23 1.41
N SER A 328 15.50 -0.58 2.31
CA SER A 328 14.83 -1.89 2.32
C SER A 328 14.01 -2.10 1.05
N HIS A 329 13.32 -1.06 0.60
CA HIS A 329 12.54 -1.07 -0.64
C HIS A 329 13.41 -1.21 -1.89
N LEU A 330 14.54 -0.51 -1.95
CA LEU A 330 15.53 -0.70 -3.02
C LEU A 330 16.13 -2.11 -3.00
N SER A 331 16.30 -2.71 -1.81
CA SER A 331 16.75 -4.10 -1.69
C SER A 331 15.68 -5.07 -2.20
N LEU A 332 14.40 -4.85 -1.89
CA LEU A 332 13.29 -5.68 -2.40
C LEU A 332 13.23 -5.63 -3.93
N PHE A 333 13.28 -4.44 -4.52
CA PHE A 333 13.29 -4.27 -5.98
C PHE A 333 14.43 -5.05 -6.65
N LYS A 334 15.62 -5.07 -6.05
CA LYS A 334 16.74 -5.90 -6.54
C LYS A 334 16.45 -7.39 -6.45
N CYS A 335 15.77 -7.86 -5.41
CA CYS A 335 15.37 -9.27 -5.27
C CYS A 335 14.38 -9.69 -6.36
N GLU A 336 13.45 -8.81 -6.74
CA GLU A 336 12.46 -9.07 -7.80
C GLU A 336 13.15 -9.24 -9.16
N GLN A 337 14.16 -8.40 -9.45
CA GLN A 337 14.93 -8.49 -10.70
C GLN A 337 15.69 -9.82 -10.87
N VAL A 338 16.04 -10.49 -9.77
CA VAL A 338 16.74 -11.78 -9.79
C VAL A 338 15.83 -12.98 -9.50
N PHE A 339 14.50 -12.78 -9.51
CA PHE A 339 13.48 -13.82 -9.35
C PHE A 339 13.72 -14.73 -8.13
N MET A 340 14.06 -14.14 -6.98
CA MET A 340 14.26 -14.92 -5.75
C MET A 340 12.94 -15.55 -5.26
N PRO A 341 12.98 -16.79 -4.75
CA PRO A 341 11.81 -17.39 -4.10
C PRO A 341 11.31 -16.54 -2.92
N GLN A 342 9.99 -16.45 -2.78
CA GLN A 342 9.32 -15.54 -1.84
C GLN A 342 9.71 -15.80 -0.38
N ASP A 343 9.86 -17.06 0.02
CA ASP A 343 10.32 -17.47 1.35
C ASP A 343 11.75 -16.99 1.65
N VAL A 344 12.63 -17.00 0.64
CA VAL A 344 13.99 -16.47 0.75
C VAL A 344 13.98 -14.95 0.87
N VAL A 345 13.14 -14.25 0.10
CA VAL A 345 12.99 -12.79 0.18
C VAL A 345 12.47 -12.37 1.55
N VAL A 346 11.41 -13.01 2.04
CA VAL A 346 10.86 -12.75 3.39
C VAL A 346 11.90 -13.00 4.48
N LYS A 347 12.62 -14.11 4.41
CA LYS A 347 13.68 -14.43 5.38
C LYS A 347 14.82 -13.41 5.33
N LYS A 348 15.23 -12.97 4.14
CA LYS A 348 16.28 -11.95 3.95
C LYS A 348 15.90 -10.62 4.61
N HIS A 349 14.62 -10.26 4.58
CA HIS A 349 14.11 -9.04 5.21
C HIS A 349 13.69 -9.23 6.68
N GLY A 350 13.95 -10.40 7.28
CA GLY A 350 13.66 -10.66 8.69
C GLY A 350 12.16 -10.76 8.99
N GLY A 351 11.37 -11.31 8.06
CA GLY A 351 9.92 -11.44 8.23
C GLY A 351 9.52 -12.33 9.41
N LEU A 352 8.62 -11.83 10.25
CA LEU A 352 8.10 -12.49 11.43
C LEU A 352 6.58 -12.68 11.33
N PRO A 353 6.05 -13.90 11.58
CA PRO A 353 4.61 -14.14 11.55
C PRO A 353 3.93 -13.55 12.79
N ALA A 354 2.97 -12.65 12.59
CA ALA A 354 2.14 -12.07 13.66
C ALA A 354 1.05 -13.05 14.11
N VAL A 355 1.44 -14.12 14.80
CA VAL A 355 0.52 -15.04 15.49
C VAL A 355 -0.01 -14.35 16.74
N SER A 356 -1.33 -14.27 16.89
CA SER A 356 -1.94 -13.55 18.01
C SER A 356 -3.35 -14.02 18.32
N ALA A 357 -3.81 -13.69 19.54
CA ALA A 357 -5.22 -13.82 19.90
C ALA A 357 -6.09 -12.83 19.12
N ALA A 358 -7.40 -13.11 19.07
CA ALA A 358 -8.40 -12.19 18.55
C ALA A 358 -8.33 -10.83 19.26
N GLY A 359 -8.54 -9.74 18.53
CA GLY A 359 -8.58 -8.39 19.11
C GLY A 359 -7.21 -7.79 19.41
N THR A 360 -6.11 -8.47 19.09
CA THR A 360 -4.77 -7.89 19.18
C THR A 360 -4.55 -6.92 18.03
N ALA A 361 -4.32 -5.65 18.32
CA ALA A 361 -4.00 -4.68 17.28
C ALA A 361 -2.52 -4.75 16.88
N ILE A 362 -2.27 -4.76 15.58
CA ILE A 362 -0.96 -4.64 14.96
C ILE A 362 -0.92 -3.24 14.36
N VAL A 363 -0.24 -2.32 15.03
CA VAL A 363 -0.05 -0.95 14.54
C VAL A 363 1.16 -0.94 13.63
N MET A 364 1.00 -0.46 12.41
CA MET A 364 1.99 -0.57 11.36
C MET A 364 2.12 0.74 10.58
N ASN A 365 3.37 1.17 10.37
CA ASN A 365 3.69 2.17 9.37
C ASN A 365 3.41 1.57 7.98
N SER A 366 2.57 2.21 7.17
CA SER A 366 2.12 1.66 5.89
C SER A 366 3.23 1.48 4.84
N ASN A 367 4.45 1.98 5.10
CA ASN A 367 5.64 1.72 4.30
C ASN A 367 6.38 0.43 4.70
N LEU A 368 5.99 -0.24 5.79
CA LEU A 368 6.64 -1.46 6.26
C LEU A 368 6.46 -2.60 5.25
N LEU A 369 7.55 -3.31 4.95
CA LEU A 369 7.45 -4.51 4.13
C LEU A 369 6.73 -5.63 4.90
N HIS A 370 5.68 -6.15 4.30
CA HIS A 370 4.87 -7.20 4.88
C HIS A 370 4.19 -8.04 3.78
N CYS A 371 3.57 -9.15 4.19
CA CYS A 371 2.71 -9.94 3.32
C CYS A 371 1.75 -10.80 4.13
N GLY A 372 0.58 -11.15 3.58
CA GLY A 372 -0.23 -12.23 4.10
C GLY A 372 0.47 -13.58 3.89
N GLY A 373 0.70 -14.33 4.98
CA GLY A 373 1.23 -15.69 4.92
C GLY A 373 0.29 -16.68 4.23
N ALA A 374 0.79 -17.85 3.84
CA ALA A 374 -0.03 -18.90 3.23
C ALA A 374 -1.05 -19.47 4.24
N ASN A 375 -2.33 -19.43 3.89
CA ASN A 375 -3.38 -20.10 4.64
C ASN A 375 -3.46 -21.55 4.16
N LEU A 376 -3.06 -22.48 5.02
CA LEU A 376 -3.04 -23.89 4.65
C LEU A 376 -4.47 -24.39 4.33
N PRO A 377 -4.62 -25.49 3.57
CA PRO A 377 -5.88 -26.20 3.50
C PRO A 377 -6.42 -26.55 4.90
N ASP A 378 -7.75 -26.63 5.02
CA ASP A 378 -8.44 -26.89 6.28
C ASP A 378 -7.95 -28.20 6.95
N ALA A 379 -7.74 -29.26 6.14
CA ALA A 379 -7.19 -30.54 6.58
C ALA A 379 -5.78 -30.46 7.18
N MET A 380 -5.04 -29.37 6.95
CA MET A 380 -3.72 -29.11 7.53
C MET A 380 -3.77 -28.03 8.63
N GLY A 381 -4.96 -27.77 9.18
CA GLY A 381 -5.17 -26.86 10.29
C GLY A 381 -5.28 -25.39 9.90
N GLY A 382 -5.41 -25.08 8.59
CA GLY A 382 -5.81 -23.76 8.14
C GLY A 382 -7.24 -23.41 8.56
N GLY A 383 -7.75 -22.27 8.12
CA GLY A 383 -9.08 -21.81 8.49
C GLY A 383 -9.35 -20.39 7.98
N ARG A 384 -10.62 -20.00 7.85
CA ARG A 384 -10.96 -18.63 7.45
C ARG A 384 -10.37 -17.62 8.44
N ARG A 385 -9.55 -16.70 7.94
CA ARG A 385 -8.88 -15.64 8.70
C ARG A 385 -9.44 -14.29 8.27
N ARG A 386 -10.12 -13.59 9.18
CA ARG A 386 -10.58 -12.21 9.03
C ARG A 386 -9.60 -11.26 9.70
N LEU A 387 -9.07 -10.31 8.95
CA LEU A 387 -8.17 -9.27 9.41
C LEU A 387 -8.85 -7.93 9.17
N PHE A 388 -9.55 -7.43 10.18
CA PHE A 388 -10.14 -6.09 10.15
C PHE A 388 -9.02 -5.05 10.17
N TYR A 389 -9.17 -3.95 9.45
CA TYR A 389 -8.22 -2.87 9.54
C TYR A 389 -8.81 -1.49 9.28
N VAL A 390 -8.14 -0.52 9.89
CA VAL A 390 -8.33 0.91 9.66
C VAL A 390 -6.99 1.53 9.36
N THR A 391 -6.97 2.48 8.44
CA THR A 391 -5.78 3.29 8.16
C THR A 391 -6.12 4.75 8.37
N PHE A 392 -5.28 5.45 9.12
CA PHE A 392 -5.35 6.90 9.28
C PHE A 392 -4.14 7.54 8.62
N GLN A 393 -4.36 8.71 8.02
CA GLN A 393 -3.30 9.50 7.39
C GLN A 393 -3.43 10.95 7.81
N THR A 394 -2.29 11.63 7.99
CA THR A 394 -2.28 13.07 8.27
C THR A 394 -3.09 13.83 7.21
N PRO A 395 -3.81 14.91 7.58
CA PRO A 395 -4.48 15.75 6.59
C PRO A 395 -3.50 16.21 5.52
N GLY A 396 -3.98 16.22 4.29
CA GLY A 396 -3.14 16.56 3.16
C GLY A 396 -1.98 15.58 2.90
N ASN A 397 -2.20 14.31 3.23
CA ASN A 397 -1.31 13.23 2.87
C ASN A 397 -2.09 12.21 2.04
N THR A 398 -2.14 12.39 0.71
CA THR A 398 -2.99 11.57 -0.17
C THR A 398 -2.15 10.60 -1.03
N PRO A 399 -1.79 9.40 -0.54
CA PRO A 399 -1.08 8.38 -1.32
C PRO A 399 -1.84 7.94 -2.58
N ASP A 400 -1.10 7.48 -3.60
CA ASP A 400 -1.68 6.99 -4.87
C ASP A 400 -2.74 5.88 -4.65
N ARG A 401 -2.62 5.09 -3.58
CA ARG A 401 -3.34 3.83 -3.40
C ARG A 401 -4.03 3.62 -2.05
N SER A 402 -3.91 4.58 -1.12
CA SER A 402 -4.42 4.42 0.25
C SER A 402 -5.94 4.53 0.38
N SER A 403 -6.68 4.60 -0.72
CA SER A 403 -8.14 4.71 -0.71
C SER A 403 -8.83 3.53 -1.41
N PHE A 404 -8.11 2.49 -1.82
CA PHE A 404 -8.75 1.37 -2.54
C PHE A 404 -9.74 0.61 -1.68
N SER A 405 -9.51 0.58 -0.37
CA SER A 405 -10.31 -0.19 0.59
C SER A 405 -11.16 0.73 1.47
N LEU A 406 -11.48 1.92 0.98
CA LEU A 406 -12.49 2.81 1.55
C LEU A 406 -13.67 2.93 0.57
N ARG A 407 -14.88 3.01 1.12
CA ARG A 407 -16.07 3.26 0.33
C ARG A 407 -16.14 4.75 -0.05
N GLU A 408 -16.71 5.03 -1.23
CA GLU A 408 -16.81 6.40 -1.75
C GLU A 408 -17.60 7.33 -0.81
N ASP A 409 -18.59 6.80 -0.07
CA ASP A 409 -19.40 7.59 0.87
C ASP A 409 -18.63 8.05 2.12
N LEU A 410 -17.49 7.42 2.43
CA LEU A 410 -16.68 7.73 3.61
C LEU A 410 -15.47 8.63 3.32
N LEU A 411 -15.19 8.92 2.04
CA LEU A 411 -14.03 9.71 1.63
C LEU A 411 -14.07 11.13 2.20
N GLU A 412 -13.03 11.51 2.93
CA GLU A 412 -12.83 12.85 3.53
C GLU A 412 -13.93 13.25 4.53
N GLU A 413 -14.71 12.29 5.06
CA GLU A 413 -15.82 12.55 5.99
C GLU A 413 -15.48 12.29 7.46
N HIS A 414 -14.45 11.50 7.73
CA HIS A 414 -14.16 11.00 9.07
C HIS A 414 -12.73 11.23 9.49
N HIS A 415 -12.57 11.80 10.68
CA HIS A 415 -11.29 12.09 11.31
C HIS A 415 -11.07 11.24 12.58
N LEU A 416 -9.82 11.04 12.96
CA LEU A 416 -9.44 10.28 14.15
C LEU A 416 -10.12 10.82 15.41
N CYS A 417 -10.23 12.15 15.55
CA CYS A 417 -10.87 12.80 16.69
C CYS A 417 -12.36 12.48 16.86
N GLU A 418 -13.06 12.02 15.81
CA GLU A 418 -14.48 11.63 15.88
C GLU A 418 -14.71 10.28 16.55
N PHE A 419 -13.67 9.45 16.63
CA PHE A 419 -13.72 8.12 17.23
C PHE A 419 -13.17 8.10 18.67
N ASP A 420 -12.66 9.24 19.13
CA ASP A 420 -12.18 9.43 20.50
C ASP A 420 -13.24 10.15 21.35
N SER A 421 -13.18 9.92 22.65
CA SER A 421 -13.96 10.63 23.68
C SER A 421 -13.51 12.08 23.93
N GLY A 422 -12.43 12.52 23.28
CA GLY A 422 -11.90 13.87 23.38
C GLY A 422 -12.83 14.95 22.81
N PRO A 423 -12.48 16.24 22.97
CA PRO A 423 -13.25 17.32 22.39
C PRO A 423 -13.25 17.20 20.86
N SER A 424 -14.45 17.35 20.27
CA SER A 424 -14.61 17.40 18.82
C SER A 424 -13.82 18.56 18.26
N LEU A 425 -13.07 18.32 17.18
CA LEU A 425 -12.45 19.37 16.39
C LEU A 425 -13.45 19.76 15.31
N GLU A 426 -13.81 21.04 15.25
CA GLU A 426 -14.58 21.57 14.12
C GLU A 426 -13.65 21.67 12.91
N LEU A 427 -13.59 20.61 12.12
CA LEU A 427 -12.87 20.59 10.86
C LEU A 427 -13.84 21.05 9.75
N PRO A 428 -13.54 22.14 9.04
CA PRO A 428 -14.42 22.63 8.00
C PRO A 428 -14.49 21.59 6.87
N PRO A 429 -15.69 21.24 6.38
CA PRO A 429 -15.80 20.32 5.26
C PRO A 429 -15.15 20.94 4.01
N ASP A 430 -14.46 20.12 3.23
CA ASP A 430 -13.92 20.50 1.93
C ASP A 430 -14.65 19.75 0.80
N PRO A 431 -15.87 20.19 0.43
CA PRO A 431 -16.67 19.52 -0.60
C PRO A 431 -16.00 19.58 -1.98
N VAL A 432 -15.13 20.58 -2.21
CA VAL A 432 -14.38 20.71 -3.47
C VAL A 432 -13.34 19.60 -3.56
N ARG A 433 -12.51 19.43 -2.52
CA ARG A 433 -11.54 18.33 -2.44
C ARG A 433 -12.22 16.98 -2.59
N LYS A 434 -13.35 16.74 -1.90
CA LYS A 434 -14.10 15.48 -2.01
C LYS A 434 -14.55 15.20 -3.43
N ALA A 435 -15.16 16.18 -4.11
CA ALA A 435 -15.64 16.02 -5.49
C ALA A 435 -14.49 15.73 -6.46
N LEU A 436 -13.37 16.47 -6.33
CA LEU A 436 -12.17 16.29 -7.15
C LEU A 436 -11.52 14.92 -6.91
N LEU A 437 -11.45 14.47 -5.65
CA LEU A 437 -10.93 13.16 -5.28
C LEU A 437 -11.77 12.04 -5.90
N LEU A 438 -13.10 12.11 -5.82
CA LEU A 438 -13.99 11.15 -6.47
C LEU A 438 -13.78 11.09 -7.99
N GLY A 439 -13.67 12.24 -8.65
CA GLY A 439 -13.37 12.31 -10.08
C GLY A 439 -12.03 11.67 -10.41
N ALA A 440 -10.98 12.00 -9.65
CA ALA A 440 -9.65 11.45 -9.83
C ALA A 440 -9.61 9.93 -9.63
N LEU A 441 -10.31 9.39 -8.62
CA LEU A 441 -10.43 7.94 -8.37
C LEU A 441 -11.15 7.20 -9.49
N ARG A 442 -12.10 7.85 -10.16
CA ARG A 442 -12.79 7.33 -11.35
C ARG A 442 -11.95 7.44 -12.63
N GLY A 443 -10.73 7.96 -12.52
CA GLY A 443 -9.82 8.09 -13.65
C GLY A 443 -10.04 9.34 -14.48
N ASP A 444 -10.77 10.34 -14.00
CA ASP A 444 -10.92 11.61 -14.72
C ASP A 444 -9.61 12.41 -14.70
N THR A 445 -9.04 12.67 -15.87
CA THR A 445 -7.76 13.38 -16.03
C THR A 445 -7.83 14.84 -15.59
N GLU A 446 -8.96 15.51 -15.84
CA GLU A 446 -9.16 16.91 -15.46
C GLU A 446 -9.35 17.01 -13.95
N ALA A 447 -10.13 16.12 -13.35
CA ALA A 447 -10.26 16.05 -11.90
C ALA A 447 -8.92 15.75 -11.20
N MET A 448 -8.05 14.91 -11.78
CA MET A 448 -6.69 14.71 -11.27
C MET A 448 -5.87 16.00 -11.32
N LEU A 449 -5.92 16.74 -12.43
CA LEU A 449 -5.20 18.01 -12.58
C LEU A 449 -5.71 19.03 -11.55
N ASP A 450 -7.03 19.23 -11.49
CA ASP A 450 -7.66 20.22 -10.61
C ASP A 450 -7.47 19.85 -9.13
N LEU A 451 -7.50 18.57 -8.79
CA LEU A 451 -7.13 18.11 -7.45
C LEU A 451 -5.67 18.46 -7.16
N GLY A 452 -4.74 18.21 -8.09
CA GLY A 452 -3.34 18.60 -7.94
C GLY A 452 -3.18 20.10 -7.69
N ILE A 453 -3.92 20.95 -8.42
CA ILE A 453 -3.91 22.41 -8.22
C ILE A 453 -4.46 22.78 -6.84
N HIS A 454 -5.59 22.18 -6.44
CA HIS A 454 -6.21 22.40 -5.13
C HIS A 454 -5.25 22.03 -4.01
N LEU A 455 -4.67 20.84 -4.05
CA LEU A 455 -3.68 20.36 -3.08
C LEU A 455 -2.43 21.25 -3.07
N GLN A 456 -1.92 21.68 -4.23
CA GLN A 456 -0.79 22.61 -4.31
C GLN A 456 -1.09 23.94 -3.60
N SER A 457 -2.34 24.44 -3.69
CA SER A 457 -2.74 25.66 -3.00
C SER A 457 -2.78 25.53 -1.46
N LEU A 458 -2.85 24.30 -0.97
CA LEU A 458 -2.81 23.93 0.45
C LEU A 458 -1.41 23.54 0.93
N ASP A 459 -0.38 23.68 0.08
CA ASP A 459 1.00 23.19 0.34
C ASP A 459 1.07 21.67 0.61
N ASP A 460 0.14 20.90 0.03
CA ASP A 460 0.04 19.44 0.20
C ASP A 460 0.97 18.71 -0.80
N PRO A 461 1.91 17.88 -0.31
CA PRO A 461 2.85 17.13 -1.16
C PRO A 461 2.20 16.08 -2.08
N GLY A 462 1.00 15.63 -1.76
CA GLY A 462 0.15 14.78 -2.59
C GLY A 462 -0.22 15.40 -3.94
N ALA A 463 -0.14 16.74 -4.08
CA ALA A 463 -0.34 17.41 -5.37
C ALA A 463 0.56 16.84 -6.49
N VAL A 464 1.82 16.55 -6.17
CA VAL A 464 2.81 15.99 -7.12
C VAL A 464 2.31 14.67 -7.73
N GLU A 465 1.66 13.84 -6.91
CA GLU A 465 1.16 12.54 -7.34
C GLU A 465 -0.03 12.69 -8.30
N TYR A 466 -0.96 13.58 -8.01
CA TYR A 466 -2.09 13.82 -8.90
C TYR A 466 -1.68 14.49 -10.22
N PHE A 467 -0.69 15.39 -10.19
CA PHE A 467 -0.09 15.87 -11.44
C PHE A 467 0.58 14.74 -12.21
N ARG A 468 1.31 13.84 -11.56
CA ARG A 468 1.90 12.67 -12.22
C ARG A 468 0.83 11.78 -12.87
N LYS A 469 -0.26 11.47 -12.16
CA LYS A 469 -1.39 10.70 -12.70
C LYS A 469 -2.01 11.37 -13.92
N ALA A 470 -2.26 12.68 -13.84
CA ALA A 470 -2.78 13.46 -14.96
C ALA A 470 -1.80 13.49 -16.15
N ALA A 471 -0.49 13.62 -15.89
CA ALA A 471 0.57 13.62 -16.90
C ALA A 471 0.69 12.25 -17.62
N LEU A 472 0.56 11.13 -16.88
CA LEU A 472 0.48 9.78 -17.46
C LEU A 472 -0.73 9.61 -18.38
N LYS A 473 -1.82 10.35 -18.12
CA LYS A 473 -2.99 10.48 -18.99
C LYS A 473 -2.87 11.60 -20.02
N LYS A 474 -1.64 12.02 -20.33
CA LYS A 474 -1.29 13.00 -21.36
C LYS A 474 -1.76 14.43 -21.08
N SER A 475 -1.93 14.83 -19.81
CA SER A 475 -2.20 16.23 -19.45
C SER A 475 -0.94 17.09 -19.56
N VAL A 476 -0.87 17.95 -20.59
CA VAL A 476 0.24 18.90 -20.79
C VAL A 476 0.36 19.89 -19.62
N LYS A 477 -0.77 20.37 -19.09
CA LYS A 477 -0.79 21.28 -17.94
C LYS A 477 -0.15 20.65 -16.70
N ALA A 478 -0.37 19.35 -16.48
CA ALA A 478 0.22 18.66 -15.34
C ALA A 478 1.76 18.62 -15.41
N PHE A 479 2.34 18.43 -16.60
CA PHE A 479 3.79 18.55 -16.80
C PHE A 479 4.32 19.93 -16.44
N ALA A 480 3.59 21.00 -16.78
CA ALA A 480 3.97 22.37 -16.44
C ALA A 480 3.97 22.59 -14.92
N HIS A 481 2.91 22.19 -14.21
CA HIS A 481 2.85 22.28 -12.74
C HIS A 481 3.98 21.50 -12.06
N MET A 482 4.25 20.27 -12.50
CA MET A 482 5.39 19.50 -11.97
C MET A 482 6.72 20.21 -12.24
N ALA A 483 6.92 20.78 -13.43
CA ALA A 483 8.13 21.52 -13.75
C ALA A 483 8.32 22.73 -12.83
N ASP A 484 7.25 23.46 -12.50
CA ASP A 484 7.33 24.59 -11.57
C ASP A 484 7.67 24.13 -10.14
N ILE A 485 7.12 22.99 -9.70
CA ILE A 485 7.46 22.38 -8.40
C ILE A 485 8.95 22.04 -8.34
N PHE A 486 9.50 21.38 -9.35
CA PHE A 486 10.93 21.04 -9.39
C PHE A 486 11.83 22.28 -9.56
N GLU A 487 11.42 23.27 -10.35
CA GLU A 487 12.21 24.50 -10.54
C GLU A 487 12.28 25.32 -9.24
N GLY A 488 11.18 25.38 -8.49
CA GLY A 488 11.08 26.11 -7.23
C GLY A 488 11.56 25.34 -5.99
N GLY A 489 11.56 24.01 -6.06
CA GLY A 489 11.74 23.16 -4.87
C GLY A 489 10.56 23.28 -3.90
N LEU A 490 9.34 23.18 -4.42
CA LEU A 490 8.09 23.34 -3.66
C LEU A 490 7.62 22.02 -3.05
N LEU A 491 6.69 22.07 -2.10
CA LEU A 491 6.01 20.89 -1.53
C LEU A 491 6.98 19.84 -0.93
N GLY A 492 8.08 20.30 -0.34
CA GLY A 492 9.11 19.42 0.22
C GLY A 492 10.00 18.71 -0.82
N ILE A 493 9.79 18.93 -2.12
CA ILE A 493 10.62 18.40 -3.19
C ILE A 493 11.88 19.25 -3.33
N PRO A 494 13.10 18.67 -3.36
CA PRO A 494 14.32 19.44 -3.61
C PRO A 494 14.32 20.09 -5.00
N ARG A 495 14.80 21.34 -5.07
CA ARG A 495 14.96 22.07 -6.34
C ARG A 495 15.82 21.28 -7.34
N ASN A 496 15.28 21.05 -8.54
CA ASN A 496 15.92 20.33 -9.64
C ASN A 496 15.56 20.96 -11.02
N PRO A 497 16.30 22.00 -11.46
CA PRO A 497 16.01 22.72 -12.71
C PRO A 497 16.16 21.84 -13.96
N GLU A 498 17.06 20.85 -13.93
CA GLU A 498 17.25 19.93 -15.05
C GLU A 498 16.02 19.05 -15.27
N GLU A 499 15.43 18.55 -14.19
CA GLU A 499 14.19 17.77 -14.27
C GLU A 499 13.00 18.63 -14.69
N ALA A 500 12.90 19.86 -14.16
CA ALA A 500 11.91 20.83 -14.60
C ALA A 500 11.99 21.08 -16.12
N LYS A 501 13.19 21.25 -16.65
CA LYS A 501 13.42 21.42 -18.09
C LYS A 501 12.99 20.19 -18.90
N LYS A 502 13.30 18.98 -18.43
CA LYS A 502 12.84 17.74 -19.09
C LYS A 502 11.32 17.68 -19.15
N LEU A 503 10.64 17.94 -18.03
CA LEU A 503 9.18 17.94 -17.95
C LEU A 503 8.54 18.96 -18.90
N ARG A 504 9.10 20.18 -18.99
CA ARG A 504 8.65 21.19 -19.98
C ARG A 504 8.81 20.70 -21.41
N ASN A 505 9.96 20.10 -21.75
CA ASN A 505 10.20 19.57 -23.09
C ASN A 505 9.23 18.42 -23.43
N PHE A 506 8.96 17.52 -22.47
CA PHE A 506 7.98 16.46 -22.66
C PHE A 506 6.57 17.00 -22.87
N GLY A 507 6.15 17.97 -22.06
CA GLY A 507 4.86 18.65 -22.23
C GLY A 507 4.72 19.29 -23.60
N ALA A 508 5.73 20.05 -24.06
CA ALA A 508 5.73 20.70 -25.37
C ALA A 508 5.67 19.71 -26.53
N ALA A 509 6.48 18.64 -26.49
CA ALA A 509 6.44 17.60 -27.53
C ALA A 509 5.09 16.87 -27.59
N MET A 510 4.45 16.67 -26.43
CA MET A 510 3.13 16.07 -26.35
C MET A 510 2.04 16.98 -26.92
N GLU A 511 2.10 18.27 -26.64
CA GLU A 511 1.20 19.28 -27.20
C GLU A 511 1.31 19.33 -28.73
N GLU A 512 2.53 19.38 -29.28
CA GLU A 512 2.76 19.30 -30.73
C GLU A 512 2.16 18.03 -31.35
N SER A 513 2.35 16.87 -30.70
CA SER A 513 1.79 15.60 -31.16
C SER A 513 0.25 15.59 -31.15
N MET A 514 -0.38 16.24 -30.17
CA MET A 514 -1.84 16.35 -30.09
C MET A 514 -2.38 17.27 -31.19
N GLN A 515 -1.72 18.40 -31.43
CA GLN A 515 -2.08 19.33 -32.52
C GLN A 515 -2.00 18.65 -33.88
N MET A 516 -0.91 17.91 -34.16
CA MET A 516 -0.77 17.16 -35.42
C MET A 516 -1.86 16.07 -35.59
N ALA A 517 -2.28 15.43 -34.50
CA ALA A 517 -3.35 14.43 -34.54
C ALA A 517 -4.72 15.07 -34.83
N GLU A 518 -5.00 16.24 -34.26
CA GLU A 518 -6.22 17.01 -34.53
C GLU A 518 -6.26 17.51 -35.98
N GLU A 519 -5.16 18.06 -36.48
CA GLU A 519 -5.03 18.49 -37.89
C GLU A 519 -5.18 17.30 -38.86
N GLY A 520 -4.59 16.16 -38.52
CA GLY A 520 -4.71 14.92 -39.30
C GLY A 520 -6.14 14.38 -39.34
N ALA A 521 -6.89 14.48 -38.24
CA ALA A 521 -8.30 14.10 -38.16
C ALA A 521 -9.23 15.05 -38.94
N GLN A 522 -8.82 16.31 -39.10
CA GLN A 522 -9.55 17.32 -39.89
C GLN A 522 -9.21 17.26 -41.39
N SER A 523 -8.22 16.46 -41.79
CA SER A 523 -7.94 16.24 -43.21
C SER A 523 -9.15 15.57 -43.86
N PRO A 524 -9.82 16.22 -44.84
CA PRO A 524 -11.03 15.68 -45.45
C PRO A 524 -10.70 14.31 -46.04
N CYS A 525 -11.49 13.30 -45.65
CA CYS A 525 -11.42 11.98 -46.24
C CYS A 525 -11.51 12.18 -47.76
N PRO A 526 -10.49 11.78 -48.56
CA PRO A 526 -10.50 12.05 -49.99
C PRO A 526 -11.80 11.51 -50.55
N ASP A 527 -12.57 12.40 -51.18
CA ASP A 527 -13.91 12.10 -51.67
C ASP A 527 -13.89 10.75 -52.38
N SER A 528 -14.83 9.89 -52.00
CA SER A 528 -15.16 8.61 -52.65
C SER A 528 -15.73 8.80 -54.06
N ALA A 529 -15.15 9.74 -54.82
CA ALA A 529 -15.42 9.94 -56.22
C ALA A 529 -14.91 8.71 -57.01
N ASP A 530 -15.86 8.03 -57.62
CA ASP A 530 -15.73 7.05 -58.69
C ASP A 530 -15.17 5.66 -58.38
N VAL A 531 -15.99 4.86 -57.68
CA VAL A 531 -16.13 3.42 -58.01
C VAL A 531 -17.55 3.17 -58.55
N ARG A 532 -17.82 3.66 -59.76
CA ARG A 532 -18.84 3.10 -60.66
C ARG A 532 -18.18 2.87 -62.02
N ALA A 533 -17.68 1.65 -62.22
CA ALA A 533 -17.40 1.06 -63.52
C ALA A 533 -18.43 -0.06 -63.76
#